data_AF-L7MLI6-F1
#
_entry.id   AF-L7MLI6-F1
#
_cell.length_a   1.000
_cell.length_b   1.000
_cell.length_c   1.000
_cell.angle_alpha   90.00
_cell.angle_beta   90.00
_cell.angle_gamma   90.00
#
_symmetry.space_group_name_H-M   'P 1'
#
loop_
_entity.id
_entity.type
_entity.pdbx_description
1 polymer ?
#
loop_
_entity_poly.entity_id
_entity_poly.type
_entity_poly.pdbx_seq_one_letter_code
_entity_poly.pdbx_strand_id
1 'polypeptide(L)'
;IQVVLAVHTAKVLASDDEERLMMDVFRGYNNLIQPVKNISDTPIIVKIALQLVLLINVDEKDQVMHTNVWLTLKWHDFQMRWDPVNYGEINQIRVSPDKVWLPDIVLFNNADGNYEVSFMCNVVINNLGDMLWVPPAIYKSSCIIDVEFFPFDEQVCTLVFGSWTYNENEIKLEFEQAEWVDLSEYAPSSIWDVIDAPASLVNKR
;
A
#
# COMPACT_ATOMS: atom_id res chain seq x y z
N ILE A 1 -52.41 -7.67 18.90
CA ILE A 1 -50.99 -7.32 19.13
C ILE A 1 -50.71 -6.10 18.26
N GLN A 2 -50.54 -4.91 18.85
CA GLN A 2 -50.16 -3.70 18.11
C GLN A 2 -48.64 -3.60 18.10
N VAL A 3 -48.06 -3.42 16.91
CA VAL A 3 -46.65 -3.10 16.73
C VAL A 3 -46.59 -1.62 16.38
N VAL A 4 -46.00 -0.82 17.26
CA VAL A 4 -45.72 0.60 17.02
C VAL A 4 -44.29 0.68 16.50
N LEU A 5 -44.13 1.19 15.28
CA LEU A 5 -42.83 1.50 14.69
C LEU A 5 -42.58 2.99 14.83
N ALA A 6 -41.49 3.35 15.52
CA ALA A 6 -40.99 4.72 15.57
C ALA A 6 -39.81 4.85 14.59
N VAL A 7 -39.91 5.82 13.67
CA VAL A 7 -38.76 6.29 12.91
C VAL A 7 -38.11 7.38 13.74
N HIS A 8 -36.94 7.10 14.33
CA HIS A 8 -36.07 8.16 14.83
C HIS A 8 -35.36 8.77 13.63
N THR A 9 -35.77 9.97 13.22
CA THR A 9 -34.96 10.81 12.33
C THR A 9 -33.80 11.37 13.14
N ALA A 10 -32.70 10.61 13.22
CA ALA A 10 -31.41 11.21 13.52
C ALA A 10 -31.04 12.07 12.31
N LYS A 11 -31.02 13.40 12.46
CA LYS A 11 -30.29 14.24 11.51
C LYS A 11 -28.83 13.78 11.57
N VAL A 12 -28.32 13.26 10.46
CA VAL A 12 -26.95 12.77 10.37
C VAL A 12 -26.02 14.00 10.41
N LEU A 13 -25.53 14.33 11.61
CA LEU A 13 -24.49 15.34 11.87
C LEU A 13 -23.11 14.91 11.32
N ALA A 14 -22.96 13.64 10.95
CA ALA A 14 -21.69 13.07 10.51
C ALA A 14 -21.07 13.81 9.31
N SER A 15 -21.89 14.35 8.40
CA SER A 15 -21.39 15.11 7.25
C SER A 15 -20.76 16.45 7.65
N ASP A 16 -21.35 17.16 8.61
CA ASP A 16 -20.85 18.48 9.05
C ASP A 16 -19.59 18.32 9.93
N ASP A 17 -19.56 17.27 10.77
CA ASP A 17 -18.40 16.95 11.60
C ASP A 17 -17.21 16.47 10.77
N GLU A 18 -17.44 15.65 9.74
CA GLU A 18 -16.39 15.21 8.80
C GLU A 18 -15.88 16.37 7.94
N GLU A 19 -16.77 17.27 7.48
CA GLU A 19 -16.34 18.48 6.75
C GLU A 19 -15.46 19.38 7.62
N ARG A 20 -15.87 19.65 8.87
CA ARG A 20 -15.08 20.44 9.83
C ARG A 20 -13.73 19.78 10.13
N LEU A 21 -13.73 18.46 10.36
CA LEU A 21 -12.50 17.68 10.56
C LEU A 21 -11.54 17.83 9.37
N MET A 22 -12.06 17.69 8.15
CA MET A 22 -11.28 17.84 6.92
C MET A 22 -10.71 19.27 6.79
N MET A 23 -11.47 20.30 7.14
CA MET A 23 -10.95 21.68 7.12
C MET A 23 -9.85 21.90 8.16
N ASP A 24 -10.03 21.39 9.38
CA ASP A 24 -9.12 21.62 10.50
C ASP A 24 -7.81 20.84 10.37
N VAL A 25 -7.87 19.55 10.01
CA VAL A 25 -6.67 18.68 9.88
C VAL A 25 -5.79 19.09 8.70
N PHE A 26 -6.39 19.49 7.57
CA PHE A 26 -5.62 19.90 6.39
C PHE A 26 -5.20 21.37 6.43
N ARG A 27 -5.54 22.12 7.49
CA ARG A 27 -5.21 23.54 7.58
C ARG A 27 -3.69 23.74 7.69
N GLY A 28 -3.09 24.23 6.60
CA GLY A 28 -1.64 24.46 6.52
C GLY A 28 -0.83 23.19 6.29
N TYR A 29 -1.48 22.06 6.03
CA TYR A 29 -0.81 20.83 5.64
C TYR A 29 -0.24 20.96 4.22
N ASN A 30 1.00 20.51 4.02
CA ASN A 30 1.66 20.47 2.73
C ASN A 30 2.12 19.04 2.44
N ASN A 31 1.45 18.40 1.49
CA ASN A 31 1.72 17.03 1.04
C ASN A 31 3.11 16.83 0.40
N LEU A 32 3.79 17.90 0.00
CA LEU A 32 5.15 17.82 -0.57
C LEU A 32 6.24 17.73 0.51
N ILE A 33 5.90 17.94 1.79
CA ILE A 33 6.85 17.94 2.89
C ILE A 33 6.74 16.62 3.64
N GLN A 34 7.88 15.95 3.83
CA GLN A 34 7.95 14.73 4.62
C GLN A 34 7.44 14.98 6.06
N PRO A 35 6.61 14.09 6.63
CA PRO A 35 6.06 14.25 7.97
C PRO A 35 7.08 13.88 9.07
N VAL A 36 8.22 14.57 9.10
CA VAL A 36 9.25 14.48 10.15
C VAL A 36 9.24 15.74 11.02
N LYS A 37 9.41 15.59 12.34
CA LYS A 37 9.45 16.73 13.27
C LYS A 37 10.79 17.46 13.19
N ASN A 38 11.89 16.73 13.12
CA ASN A 38 13.21 17.28 12.86
C ASN A 38 13.87 16.50 11.73
N ILE A 39 14.57 17.18 10.83
CA ILE A 39 15.34 16.54 9.74
C ILE A 39 16.49 15.68 10.29
N SER A 40 16.95 15.98 11.51
CA SER A 40 17.96 15.20 12.23
C SER A 40 17.40 13.99 12.99
N ASP A 41 16.07 13.75 12.97
CA ASP A 41 15.44 12.62 13.63
C ASP A 41 15.64 11.30 12.87
N THR A 42 15.11 10.22 13.45
CA THR A 42 14.98 8.88 12.85
C THR A 42 14.21 8.89 11.53
N PRO A 43 14.55 7.98 10.59
CA PRO A 43 13.87 7.84 9.30
C PRO A 43 12.38 7.56 9.47
N ILE A 44 11.58 7.94 8.47
CA ILE A 44 10.19 7.51 8.37
C ILE A 44 10.17 6.00 8.14
N ILE A 45 9.52 5.28 9.04
CA ILE A 45 9.29 3.85 8.89
C ILE A 45 8.07 3.65 8.00
N VAL A 46 8.28 3.04 6.84
CA VAL A 46 7.20 2.61 5.94
C VAL A 46 7.11 1.11 6.01
N LYS A 47 6.01 0.62 6.57
CA LYS A 47 5.71 -0.79 6.66
C LYS A 47 5.09 -1.28 5.37
N ILE A 48 5.63 -2.37 4.84
CA ILE A 48 5.24 -2.96 3.55
C ILE A 48 4.73 -4.39 3.77
N ALA A 49 3.69 -4.75 3.05
CA ALA A 49 3.28 -6.14 2.85
C ALA A 49 2.77 -6.31 1.41
N LEU A 50 2.91 -7.51 0.88
CA LEU A 50 2.45 -7.84 -0.46
C LEU A 50 1.51 -9.04 -0.36
N GLN A 51 0.37 -8.95 -1.02
CA GLN A 51 -0.57 -10.06 -1.19
C GLN A 51 -0.67 -10.39 -2.67
N LEU A 52 -0.43 -11.66 -3.04
CA LEU A 52 -0.54 -12.12 -4.42
C LEU A 52 -1.95 -12.63 -4.66
N VAL A 53 -2.67 -11.96 -5.56
CA VAL A 53 -4.04 -12.33 -5.93
C VAL A 53 -4.03 -13.30 -7.12
N LEU A 54 -3.21 -13.00 -8.13
CA LEU A 54 -3.12 -13.81 -9.34
C LEU A 54 -1.73 -13.73 -9.97
N LEU A 55 -1.20 -14.88 -10.37
CA LEU A 55 -0.10 -14.98 -11.32
C LEU A 55 -0.70 -15.02 -12.72
N ILE A 56 -0.68 -13.88 -13.41
CA ILE A 56 -1.39 -13.71 -14.69
C ILE A 56 -0.67 -14.47 -15.79
N ASN A 57 0.65 -14.27 -15.91
CA ASN A 57 1.48 -14.90 -16.91
C ASN A 57 2.95 -14.85 -16.51
N VAL A 58 3.74 -15.81 -17.00
CA VAL A 58 5.19 -15.72 -17.08
C VAL A 58 5.52 -15.82 -18.56
N ASP A 59 5.97 -14.73 -19.16
CA ASP A 59 6.42 -14.72 -20.55
C ASP A 59 7.89 -15.14 -20.58
N GLU A 60 8.13 -16.40 -20.93
CA GLU A 60 9.46 -16.99 -20.91
C GLU A 60 10.36 -16.38 -22.00
N LYS A 61 9.76 -15.96 -23.11
CA LYS A 61 10.47 -15.40 -24.26
C LYS A 61 10.93 -13.96 -23.98
N ASP A 62 10.01 -13.14 -23.49
CA ASP A 62 10.28 -11.74 -23.19
C ASP A 62 10.87 -11.55 -21.78
N GLN A 63 10.97 -12.63 -20.99
CA GLN A 63 11.55 -12.64 -19.64
C GLN A 63 10.80 -11.71 -18.67
N VAL A 64 9.46 -11.77 -18.70
CA VAL A 64 8.59 -10.91 -17.89
C VAL A 64 7.55 -11.72 -17.14
N MET A 65 7.45 -11.49 -15.83
CA MET A 65 6.38 -12.02 -14.98
C MET A 65 5.29 -10.95 -14.78
N HIS A 66 4.04 -11.32 -15.00
CA HIS A 66 2.86 -10.49 -14.77
C HIS A 66 2.12 -10.97 -13.51
N THR A 67 1.97 -10.09 -12.53
CA THR A 67 1.27 -10.38 -11.27
C THR A 67 0.19 -9.35 -10.98
N ASN A 68 -0.93 -9.81 -10.44
CA ASN A 68 -1.94 -8.96 -9.80
C ASN A 68 -1.74 -9.05 -8.29
N VAL A 69 -1.39 -7.93 -7.67
CA VAL A 69 -1.05 -7.87 -6.24
C VAL A 69 -1.76 -6.71 -5.56
N TRP A 70 -1.94 -6.85 -4.25
CA TRP A 70 -2.25 -5.74 -3.37
C TRP A 70 -0.98 -5.37 -2.60
N LEU A 71 -0.50 -4.16 -2.83
CA LEU A 71 0.64 -3.61 -2.11
C LEU A 71 0.11 -2.84 -0.91
N THR A 72 0.41 -3.29 0.31
CA THR A 72 0.05 -2.57 1.53
C THR A 72 1.22 -1.69 1.95
N LEU A 73 1.00 -0.39 2.00
CA LEU A 73 1.92 0.58 2.60
C LEU A 73 1.27 1.19 3.84
N LYS A 74 2.02 1.22 4.94
CA LYS A 74 1.59 1.86 6.19
C LYS A 74 2.69 2.73 6.75
N TRP A 75 2.37 3.96 7.09
CA TRP A 75 3.30 4.90 7.69
C TRP A 75 2.56 5.77 8.71
N HIS A 76 3.30 6.63 9.41
CA HIS A 76 2.72 7.53 10.40
C HIS A 76 2.97 8.98 10.00
N ASP A 77 1.91 9.80 10.00
CA ASP A 77 1.99 11.24 9.83
C ASP A 77 1.46 11.94 11.08
N PHE A 78 2.38 12.58 11.82
CA PHE A 78 2.03 13.23 13.08
C PHE A 78 1.13 14.47 12.92
N GLN A 79 1.00 15.02 11.71
CA GLN A 79 0.11 16.14 11.42
C GLN A 79 -1.34 15.67 11.24
N MET A 80 -1.54 14.42 10.85
CA MET A 80 -2.84 13.81 10.58
C MET A 80 -3.51 13.26 11.85
N ARG A 81 -3.57 14.06 12.92
CA ARG A 81 -4.09 13.64 14.23
C ARG A 81 -5.25 14.50 14.68
N TRP A 82 -6.25 13.87 15.28
CA TRP A 82 -7.38 14.56 15.89
C TRP A 82 -7.96 13.77 17.06
N ASP A 83 -8.74 14.44 17.89
CA ASP A 83 -9.50 13.82 18.97
C ASP A 83 -10.92 13.54 18.49
N PRO A 84 -11.34 12.26 18.36
CA PRO A 84 -12.66 11.86 17.86
C PRO A 84 -13.82 12.53 18.61
N VAL A 85 -13.67 12.80 19.90
CA VAL A 85 -14.71 13.43 20.74
C VAL A 85 -15.11 14.80 20.20
N ASN A 86 -14.17 15.51 19.57
CA ASN A 86 -14.41 16.83 18.99
C ASN A 86 -15.07 16.79 17.60
N TYR A 87 -15.23 15.62 16.98
CA TYR A 87 -15.70 15.45 15.60
C TYR A 87 -16.69 14.27 15.49
N GLY A 88 -17.61 14.13 16.44
CA GLY A 88 -18.68 13.13 16.36
C GLY A 88 -18.20 11.68 16.41
N GLU A 89 -17.10 11.41 17.13
CA GLU A 89 -16.48 10.07 17.28
C GLU A 89 -15.93 9.48 15.97
N ILE A 90 -15.59 10.35 15.00
CA ILE A 90 -14.91 9.93 13.77
C ILE A 90 -13.50 9.46 14.12
N ASN A 91 -13.23 8.17 13.93
CA ASN A 91 -11.91 7.57 14.18
C ASN A 91 -11.06 7.40 12.91
N GLN A 92 -11.69 7.43 11.75
CA GLN A 92 -11.03 7.24 10.46
C GLN A 92 -11.68 8.08 9.38
N ILE A 93 -10.86 8.61 8.47
CA ILE A 93 -11.29 9.31 7.25
C ILE A 93 -10.62 8.68 6.03
N ARG A 94 -11.21 8.90 4.85
CA ARG A 94 -10.69 8.42 3.56
C ARG A 94 -10.35 9.61 2.70
N VAL A 95 -9.09 9.73 2.33
CA VAL A 95 -8.59 10.90 1.59
C VAL A 95 -7.88 10.43 0.33
N SER A 96 -8.07 11.18 -0.75
CA SER A 96 -7.37 10.93 -2.01
C SER A 96 -5.84 11.07 -1.81
N PRO A 97 -5.02 10.17 -2.40
CA PRO A 97 -3.57 10.13 -2.14
C PRO A 97 -2.84 11.41 -2.57
N ASP A 98 -3.37 12.18 -3.52
CA ASP A 98 -2.83 13.47 -3.97
C ASP A 98 -2.91 14.57 -2.90
N LYS A 99 -3.71 14.40 -1.84
CA LYS A 99 -3.85 15.41 -0.77
C LYS A 99 -2.95 15.16 0.44
N VAL A 100 -2.29 14.01 0.49
CA VAL A 100 -1.44 13.60 1.62
C VAL A 100 -0.02 13.35 1.13
N TRP A 101 0.97 13.46 2.02
CA TRP A 101 2.30 12.97 1.70
C TRP A 101 2.25 11.46 1.51
N LEU A 102 2.83 10.99 0.40
CA LEU A 102 2.84 9.59 0.00
C LEU A 102 4.29 9.15 -0.23
N PRO A 103 4.76 8.04 0.37
CA PRO A 103 6.09 7.51 0.09
C PRO A 103 6.15 6.99 -1.35
N ASP A 104 7.26 7.27 -2.03
CA ASP A 104 7.50 6.94 -3.45
C ASP A 104 8.03 5.51 -3.64
N ILE A 105 7.32 4.54 -3.07
CA ILE A 105 7.68 3.12 -3.18
C ILE A 105 7.28 2.61 -4.57
N VAL A 106 8.27 2.17 -5.34
CA VAL A 106 8.11 1.70 -6.71
C VAL A 106 8.76 0.33 -6.92
N LEU A 107 8.36 -0.35 -7.99
CA LEU A 107 9.00 -1.58 -8.45
C LEU A 107 10.24 -1.25 -9.31
N PHE A 108 11.44 -1.57 -8.85
CA PHE A 108 12.69 -1.26 -9.55
C PHE A 108 12.93 -2.12 -10.79
N ASN A 109 12.65 -3.42 -10.72
CA ASN A 109 12.81 -4.34 -11.85
C ASN A 109 11.57 -4.35 -12.77
N ASN A 110 10.96 -3.19 -12.98
CA ASN A 110 9.80 -3.02 -13.86
C ASN A 110 10.20 -3.18 -15.34
N ALA A 111 9.40 -3.95 -16.08
CA ALA A 111 9.59 -4.24 -17.51
C ALA A 111 8.58 -3.51 -18.44
N ASP A 112 7.57 -2.82 -17.91
CA ASP A 112 6.54 -2.09 -18.67
C ASP A 112 6.90 -0.63 -18.97
N GLY A 113 7.85 -0.06 -18.20
CA GLY A 113 8.20 1.36 -18.26
C GLY A 113 7.18 2.29 -17.58
N ASN A 114 6.08 1.76 -17.06
CA ASN A 114 5.13 2.48 -16.21
C ASN A 114 5.30 2.06 -14.74
N TYR A 115 5.74 2.98 -13.89
CA TYR A 115 6.00 2.74 -12.46
C TYR A 115 4.80 3.05 -11.57
N GLU A 116 3.71 3.59 -12.12
CA GLU A 116 2.52 3.94 -11.36
C GLU A 116 1.64 2.73 -11.04
N VAL A 117 0.95 2.78 -9.89
CA VAL A 117 -0.07 1.78 -9.52
C VAL A 117 -1.27 1.87 -10.46
N SER A 118 -1.88 0.71 -10.75
CA SER A 118 -3.00 0.63 -11.70
C SER A 118 -4.26 1.40 -11.23
N PHE A 119 -4.40 1.60 -9.91
CA PHE A 119 -5.51 2.36 -9.34
C PHE A 119 -5.07 3.15 -8.09
N MET A 120 -5.20 4.47 -8.16
CA MET A 120 -4.96 5.39 -7.05
C MET A 120 -6.15 5.37 -6.08
N CYS A 121 -6.20 4.36 -5.21
CA CYS A 121 -7.22 4.28 -4.17
C CYS A 121 -7.00 5.33 -3.07
N ASN A 122 -8.05 5.61 -2.29
CA ASN A 122 -7.96 6.50 -1.14
C ASN A 122 -7.04 5.93 -0.05
N VAL A 123 -6.31 6.81 0.60
CA VAL A 123 -5.59 6.55 1.84
C VAL A 123 -6.58 6.57 3.00
N VAL A 124 -6.53 5.54 3.84
CA VAL A 124 -7.28 5.49 5.10
C VAL A 124 -6.40 6.07 6.19
N ILE A 125 -6.89 7.12 6.83
CA ILE A 125 -6.20 7.83 7.89
C ILE A 125 -6.92 7.55 9.20
N ASN A 126 -6.19 7.12 10.22
CA ASN A 126 -6.69 6.96 11.58
C ASN A 126 -6.43 8.23 12.42
N ASN A 127 -7.28 8.48 13.42
CA ASN A 127 -7.20 9.63 14.31
C ASN A 127 -5.86 9.76 15.06
N LEU A 128 -5.13 8.66 15.21
CA LEU A 128 -3.79 8.62 15.81
C LEU A 128 -2.68 9.07 14.86
N GLY A 129 -2.95 9.26 13.57
CA GLY A 129 -1.95 9.63 12.55
C GLY A 129 -1.42 8.44 11.73
N ASP A 130 -1.97 7.25 11.95
CA ASP A 130 -1.61 6.08 11.15
C ASP A 130 -2.28 6.13 9.78
N MET A 131 -1.46 5.98 8.75
CA MET A 131 -1.83 6.07 7.34
C MET A 131 -1.75 4.68 6.73
N LEU A 132 -2.82 4.25 6.05
CA LEU A 132 -2.89 2.96 5.36
C LEU A 132 -3.28 3.19 3.90
N TRP A 133 -2.44 2.71 2.99
CA TRP A 133 -2.70 2.76 1.55
C TRP A 133 -2.49 1.38 0.95
N VAL A 134 -3.53 0.87 0.27
CA VAL A 134 -3.54 -0.48 -0.32
C VAL A 134 -3.97 -0.40 -1.79
N PRO A 135 -3.12 0.13 -2.69
CA PRO A 135 -3.44 0.17 -4.12
C PRO A 135 -3.38 -1.25 -4.72
N PRO A 136 -4.42 -1.66 -5.48
CA PRO A 136 -4.30 -2.82 -6.34
C PRO A 136 -3.43 -2.46 -7.54
N ALA A 137 -2.48 -3.33 -7.87
CA ALA A 137 -1.53 -3.10 -8.95
C ALA A 137 -1.32 -4.37 -9.79
N ILE A 138 -1.23 -4.17 -11.11
CA ILE A 138 -0.70 -5.17 -12.02
C ILE A 138 0.75 -4.82 -12.29
N TYR A 139 1.67 -5.63 -11.80
CA TYR A 139 3.10 -5.44 -12.02
C TYR A 139 3.61 -6.34 -13.14
N LYS A 140 4.49 -5.77 -13.97
CA LYS A 140 5.31 -6.49 -14.94
C LYS A 140 6.76 -6.38 -14.50
N SER A 141 7.31 -7.47 -14.00
CA SER A 141 8.69 -7.51 -13.50
C SER A 141 9.58 -8.32 -14.42
N SER A 142 10.79 -7.83 -14.68
CA SER A 142 11.82 -8.61 -15.35
C SER A 142 12.16 -9.84 -14.51
N CYS A 143 12.11 -11.01 -15.14
CA CYS A 143 12.42 -12.29 -14.53
C CYS A 143 13.36 -13.06 -15.45
N ILE A 144 14.55 -13.42 -14.96
CA ILE A 144 15.50 -14.21 -15.72
C ILE A 144 15.01 -15.66 -15.74
N ILE A 145 14.81 -16.20 -16.93
CA ILE A 145 14.25 -17.53 -17.13
C ILE A 145 15.38 -18.53 -17.40
N ASP A 146 15.38 -19.62 -16.65
CA ASP A 146 16.34 -20.72 -16.83
C ASP A 146 15.65 -21.93 -17.47
N VAL A 147 16.05 -22.26 -18.70
CA VAL A 147 15.43 -23.34 -19.50
C VAL A 147 16.26 -24.62 -19.55
N GLU A 148 17.18 -24.83 -18.59
CA GLU A 148 18.06 -26.00 -18.57
C GLU A 148 17.28 -27.33 -18.57
N PHE A 149 16.15 -27.40 -17.86
CA PHE A 149 15.39 -28.64 -17.64
C PHE A 149 13.99 -28.65 -18.28
N PHE A 150 13.76 -27.83 -19.29
CA PHE A 150 12.47 -27.73 -19.97
C PHE A 150 11.93 -29.12 -20.40
N PRO A 151 10.63 -29.45 -20.17
CA PRO A 151 9.55 -28.60 -19.63
C PRO A 151 9.28 -28.78 -18.12
N PHE A 152 10.24 -29.33 -17.36
CA PHE A 152 10.11 -29.58 -15.92
C PHE A 152 11.04 -28.67 -15.11
N ASP A 153 11.09 -27.40 -15.51
CA ASP A 153 11.91 -26.34 -14.95
C ASP A 153 11.21 -25.60 -13.80
N GLU A 154 12.00 -25.10 -12.85
CA GLU A 154 11.57 -24.23 -11.78
C GLU A 154 12.06 -22.81 -12.07
N GLN A 155 11.18 -21.81 -11.93
CA GLN A 155 11.50 -20.41 -12.20
C GLN A 155 11.52 -19.59 -10.92
N VAL A 156 12.56 -18.76 -10.76
CA VAL A 156 12.72 -17.86 -9.61
C VAL A 156 12.62 -16.42 -10.07
N CYS A 157 11.42 -15.86 -9.99
CA CYS A 157 11.14 -14.47 -10.30
C CYS A 157 11.14 -13.61 -9.03
N THR A 158 11.63 -12.37 -9.12
CA THR A 158 11.68 -11.43 -7.99
C THR A 158 10.87 -10.19 -8.25
N LEU A 159 10.31 -9.60 -7.19
CA LEU A 159 9.72 -8.26 -7.19
C LEU A 159 10.55 -7.38 -6.26
N VAL A 160 11.18 -6.34 -6.80
CA VAL A 160 12.09 -5.48 -6.04
C VAL A 160 11.43 -4.14 -5.78
N PHE A 161 10.98 -3.91 -4.55
CA PHE A 161 10.38 -2.64 -4.13
C PHE A 161 11.38 -1.74 -3.41
N GLY A 162 11.32 -0.44 -3.66
CA GLY A 162 12.15 0.54 -2.97
C GLY A 162 11.66 1.97 -3.17
N SER A 163 12.12 2.88 -2.32
CA SER A 163 11.93 4.32 -2.53
C SER A 163 12.80 4.82 -3.67
N TRP A 164 12.23 5.61 -4.56
CA TRP A 164 12.94 6.13 -5.74
C TRP A 164 13.87 7.30 -5.40
N THR A 165 13.40 8.25 -4.59
CA THR A 165 14.10 9.50 -4.30
C THR A 165 14.73 9.55 -2.92
N TYR A 166 14.19 8.83 -1.94
CA TYR A 166 14.67 8.86 -0.56
C TYR A 166 15.75 7.81 -0.30
N ASN A 167 16.69 8.13 0.59
CA ASN A 167 17.74 7.22 1.04
C ASN A 167 17.38 6.53 2.37
N GLU A 168 18.23 5.60 2.82
CA GLU A 168 18.01 4.79 4.03
C GLU A 168 17.90 5.60 5.34
N ASN A 169 18.44 6.83 5.36
CA ASN A 169 18.34 7.74 6.51
C ASN A 169 17.04 8.56 6.49
N GLU A 170 16.32 8.58 5.38
CA GLU A 170 15.05 9.31 5.21
C GLU A 170 13.86 8.36 5.31
N ILE A 171 13.90 7.24 4.57
CA ILE A 171 12.88 6.19 4.60
C ILE A 171 13.53 4.85 4.90
N LYS A 172 12.95 4.15 5.87
CA LYS A 172 13.29 2.76 6.21
C LYS A 172 12.09 1.86 5.97
N LEU A 173 12.29 0.81 5.17
CA LEU A 173 11.28 -0.21 4.92
C LEU A 173 11.31 -1.28 6.02
N GLU A 174 10.14 -1.66 6.52
CA GLU A 174 9.95 -2.75 7.48
C GLU A 174 8.75 -3.61 7.07
N PHE A 175 8.70 -4.89 7.46
CA PHE A 175 7.52 -5.72 7.15
C PHE A 175 6.34 -5.35 8.08
N GLU A 176 5.11 -5.24 7.54
CA GLU A 176 3.91 -5.01 8.37
C GLU A 176 3.54 -6.24 9.21
N GLN A 177 3.63 -7.43 8.62
CA GLN A 177 3.17 -8.68 9.25
C GLN A 177 4.24 -9.76 9.28
N ALA A 178 4.77 -10.13 8.12
CA ALA A 178 5.68 -11.26 7.99
C ALA A 178 6.67 -11.07 6.83
N GLU A 179 7.76 -11.81 6.87
CA GLU A 179 8.77 -11.90 5.80
C GLU A 179 8.31 -12.82 4.65
N TRP A 180 7.01 -12.78 4.33
CA TRP A 180 6.34 -13.68 3.40
C TRP A 180 5.26 -12.93 2.63
N VAL A 181 5.09 -13.28 1.35
CA VAL A 181 3.95 -12.81 0.55
C VAL A 181 2.69 -13.52 1.02
N ASP A 182 1.62 -12.76 1.24
CA ASP A 182 0.33 -13.34 1.61
C ASP A 182 -0.31 -14.01 0.38
N LEU A 183 -0.57 -15.31 0.50
CA LEU A 183 -1.21 -16.16 -0.50
C LEU A 183 -2.63 -16.59 -0.10
N SER A 184 -3.20 -16.03 0.98
CA SER A 184 -4.50 -16.43 1.54
C SER A 184 -5.67 -16.26 0.56
N GLU A 185 -5.59 -15.28 -0.34
CA GLU A 185 -6.57 -15.05 -1.42
C GLU A 185 -6.00 -15.34 -2.83
N TYR A 186 -4.88 -16.07 -2.93
CA TYR A 186 -4.28 -16.44 -4.21
C TYR A 186 -5.21 -17.38 -4.99
N ALA A 187 -5.52 -17.01 -6.23
CA ALA A 187 -6.18 -17.87 -7.20
C ALA A 187 -5.12 -18.65 -8.01
N PRO A 188 -5.04 -19.99 -7.89
CA PRO A 188 -4.05 -20.78 -8.61
C PRO A 188 -4.14 -20.59 -10.13
N SER A 189 -2.97 -20.39 -10.76
CA SER A 189 -2.83 -20.41 -12.22
C SER A 189 -3.00 -21.84 -12.76
N SER A 190 -3.49 -21.96 -13.99
CA SER A 190 -3.64 -23.25 -14.66
C SER A 190 -2.34 -23.76 -15.32
N ILE A 191 -1.29 -22.93 -15.31
CA ILE A 191 -0.01 -23.19 -16.01
C ILE A 191 1.12 -23.33 -15.00
N TRP A 192 1.17 -22.41 -14.03
CA TRP A 192 2.27 -22.30 -13.07
C TRP A 192 1.78 -22.54 -11.64
N ASP A 193 2.42 -23.46 -10.95
CA ASP A 193 2.23 -23.67 -9.52
C ASP A 193 3.18 -22.77 -8.73
N VAL A 194 2.63 -21.96 -7.82
CA VAL A 194 3.45 -21.15 -6.89
C VAL A 194 3.86 -22.05 -5.73
N ILE A 195 5.15 -22.40 -5.69
CA ILE A 195 5.72 -23.31 -4.67
C ILE A 195 6.05 -22.54 -3.39
N ASP A 196 6.66 -21.35 -3.54
CA ASP A 196 7.16 -20.53 -2.44
C ASP A 196 7.12 -19.04 -2.81
N ALA A 197 7.00 -18.16 -1.81
CA ALA A 197 6.97 -16.71 -1.98
C ALA A 197 7.59 -15.97 -0.77
N PRO A 198 8.88 -16.16 -0.49
CA PRO A 198 9.56 -15.50 0.62
C PRO A 198 9.80 -14.02 0.32
N ALA A 199 9.84 -13.20 1.36
CA ALA A 199 10.24 -11.80 1.27
C ALA A 199 11.49 -11.54 2.12
N SER A 200 12.37 -10.64 1.66
CA SER A 200 13.55 -10.24 2.43
C SER A 200 13.84 -8.75 2.24
N LEU A 201 14.31 -8.09 3.30
CA LEU A 201 14.83 -6.73 3.22
C LEU A 201 16.28 -6.78 2.74
N VAL A 202 16.60 -6.03 1.69
CA VAL A 202 17.94 -5.97 1.12
C VAL A 202 18.49 -4.54 1.22
N ASN A 203 19.71 -4.40 1.75
CA ASN A 203 20.46 -3.14 1.73
C ASN A 203 21.24 -3.00 0.42
N LYS A 204 20.52 -2.99 -0.71
CA LYS A 204 21.09 -2.75 -2.04
C LYS A 204 20.23 -1.71 -2.75
N ARG A 205 20.84 -0.56 -3.05
CA ARG A 205 20.38 0.33 -4.12
C ARG A 205 20.87 -0.22 -5.45
#